data_AF-A0A5C0SIY1-F1
#
_entry.id   AF-A0A5C0SIY1-F1
#
_cell.length_a   1.000
_cell.length_b   1.000
_cell.length_c   1.000
_cell.angle_alpha   90.00
_cell.angle_beta   90.00
_cell.angle_gamma   90.00
#
_symmetry.space_group_name_H-M   'P 1'
#
loop_
_entity.id
_entity.type
_entity.pdbx_description
1 polymer ?
#
loop_
_entity_poly.entity_id
_entity_poly.type
_entity_poly.pdbx_seq_one_letter_code
_entity_poly.pdbx_strand_id
1 'polypeptide(L)'
;MRETSEVIEKPELQILLNVLGDIRVSYPLYGLPLLRAKPVETGYRVELTVNRREFNEHVPEYLSHELPTWTDFYECFISAGIVRYANIDEFIQNLELYERLKKGVAFAPDTNLFYHRFISGFRPLEGHQIVVAEGVKKEIENAMNYKYRHRELEEIRREVRNGSLLREFSNRRTKRSRKAAYIALKEFERLKDRIIIAESVKEPAHTNDETIIKSLKHYDNMTPTLLVFLTADIAITDVAEMEGLEYFLFKYPRQEIGRHDVRAYQLRTLLFNLAAVFGVIEVNGITVFGEFGGKGGLNELKLVFPTENRAYHEFEFHLKLSRKLMRIMND
;
A
#
# COMPACT_ATOMS: atom_id res chain seq x y z
N MET A 1 4.74 -31.06 17.61
CA MET A 1 4.70 -29.70 18.21
C MET A 1 3.45 -29.01 17.69
N ARG A 2 2.75 -28.25 18.54
CA ARG A 2 1.49 -27.60 18.16
C ARG A 2 1.81 -26.29 17.45
N GLU A 3 1.20 -26.07 16.28
CA GLU A 3 1.22 -24.74 15.65
C GLU A 3 0.41 -23.77 16.52
N THR A 4 0.98 -22.60 16.79
CA THR A 4 0.34 -21.51 17.52
C THR A 4 0.13 -20.32 16.60
N SER A 5 -1.01 -19.64 16.76
CA SER A 5 -1.35 -18.48 15.94
C SER A 5 -1.90 -17.34 16.77
N GLU A 6 -1.52 -16.12 16.41
CA GLU A 6 -2.00 -14.89 17.05
C GLU A 6 -2.53 -13.92 15.99
N VAL A 7 -3.65 -13.28 16.27
CA VAL A 7 -4.15 -12.15 15.47
C VAL A 7 -3.69 -10.85 16.12
N ILE A 8 -3.04 -10.01 15.33
CA ILE A 8 -2.46 -8.75 15.78
C ILE A 8 -2.87 -7.59 14.89
N GLU A 9 -2.78 -6.39 15.44
CA GLU A 9 -2.90 -5.14 14.70
C GLU A 9 -1.57 -4.71 14.09
N LYS A 10 -1.61 -3.97 12.97
CA LYS A 10 -0.41 -3.48 12.26
C LYS A 10 0.66 -2.87 13.19
N PRO A 11 0.35 -2.02 14.20
CA PRO A 11 1.36 -1.47 15.09
C PRO A 11 2.09 -2.53 15.93
N GLU A 12 1.38 -3.59 16.32
CA GLU A 12 1.88 -4.69 17.15
C GLU A 12 2.90 -5.57 16.41
N LEU A 13 2.95 -5.50 15.07
CA LEU A 13 4.00 -6.15 14.27
C LEU A 13 5.40 -5.70 14.70
N GLN A 14 5.55 -4.48 15.23
CA GLN A 14 6.83 -4.00 15.76
C GLN A 14 7.36 -4.88 16.90
N ILE A 15 6.49 -5.48 17.70
CA ILE A 15 6.88 -6.38 18.79
C ILE A 15 7.61 -7.59 18.21
N LEU A 16 7.07 -8.17 17.15
CA LEU A 16 7.72 -9.29 16.45
C LEU A 16 9.11 -8.89 15.91
N LEU A 17 9.21 -7.72 15.29
CA LEU A 17 10.49 -7.24 14.73
C LEU A 17 11.55 -7.03 15.83
N ASN A 18 11.14 -6.56 17.00
CA ASN A 18 12.04 -6.38 18.13
C ASN A 18 12.54 -7.72 18.70
N VAL A 19 11.68 -8.74 18.75
CA VAL A 19 12.05 -10.09 19.23
C VAL A 19 13.01 -10.78 18.26
N LEU A 20 12.80 -10.64 16.95
CA LEU A 20 13.60 -11.34 15.95
C LEU A 20 14.98 -10.73 15.69
N GLY A 21 15.15 -9.42 15.87
CA GLY A 21 16.38 -8.70 15.55
C GLY A 21 16.62 -8.66 14.03
N ASP A 22 17.48 -9.55 13.52
CA ASP A 22 17.74 -9.69 12.08
C ASP A 22 16.54 -10.33 11.37
N ILE A 23 16.05 -9.66 10.33
CA ILE A 23 14.82 -10.03 9.60
C ILE A 23 15.19 -10.59 8.23
N ARG A 24 14.56 -11.70 7.86
CA ARG A 24 14.57 -12.32 6.53
C ARG A 24 13.13 -12.52 6.09
N VAL A 25 12.79 -12.00 4.93
CA VAL A 25 11.44 -12.07 4.38
C VAL A 25 11.47 -12.87 3.09
N SER A 26 10.52 -13.78 2.95
CA SER A 26 10.31 -14.56 1.73
C SER A 26 8.84 -14.57 1.34
N TYR A 27 8.56 -14.88 0.08
CA TYR A 27 7.21 -15.15 -0.40
C TYR A 27 7.02 -16.66 -0.52
N PRO A 28 6.25 -17.29 0.40
CA PRO A 28 6.22 -18.75 0.50
C PRO A 28 5.53 -19.41 -0.69
N LEU A 29 4.63 -18.74 -1.41
CA LEU A 29 3.97 -19.34 -2.56
C LEU A 29 4.93 -19.58 -3.73
N TYR A 30 5.97 -18.75 -3.87
CA TYR A 30 7.05 -18.97 -4.86
C TYR A 30 8.28 -19.64 -4.24
N GLY A 31 8.40 -19.65 -2.91
CA GLY A 31 9.64 -20.04 -2.23
C GLY A 31 10.78 -19.04 -2.49
N LEU A 32 10.43 -17.78 -2.71
CA LEU A 32 11.33 -16.74 -3.19
C LEU A 32 11.80 -15.83 -2.03
N PRO A 33 13.10 -15.70 -1.76
CA PRO A 33 13.60 -14.76 -0.75
C PRO A 33 13.48 -13.32 -1.26
N LEU A 34 12.78 -12.45 -0.54
CA LEU A 34 12.50 -11.09 -0.99
C LEU A 34 13.55 -10.08 -0.51
N LEU A 35 13.78 -10.03 0.81
CA LEU A 35 14.66 -9.05 1.41
C LEU A 35 15.20 -9.51 2.76
N ARG A 36 16.23 -8.80 3.22
CA ARG A 36 16.76 -8.87 4.59
C ARG A 36 16.71 -7.49 5.21
N ALA A 37 16.52 -7.41 6.52
CA ALA A 37 16.66 -6.18 7.26
C ALA A 37 17.45 -6.40 8.55
N LYS A 38 18.40 -5.51 8.84
CA LYS A 38 19.20 -5.56 10.08
C LYS A 38 18.99 -4.31 10.91
N PRO A 39 18.85 -4.39 12.24
CA PRO A 39 18.80 -3.20 13.08
C PRO A 39 20.05 -2.33 12.90
N VAL A 40 19.83 -1.02 12.84
CA VAL A 40 20.87 0.02 12.89
C VAL A 40 20.41 1.11 13.86
N GLU A 41 21.29 2.05 14.23
CA GLU A 41 20.99 3.06 15.25
C GLU A 41 19.67 3.82 15.05
N THR A 42 19.31 4.13 13.80
CA THR A 42 18.13 4.94 13.46
C THR A 42 16.92 4.12 12.98
N GLY A 43 17.02 2.79 12.96
CA GLY A 43 15.98 1.91 12.46
C GLY A 43 16.55 0.60 11.91
N TYR A 44 16.40 0.39 10.60
CA TYR A 44 16.83 -0.85 9.93
C TYR A 44 17.51 -0.56 8.60
N ARG A 45 18.48 -1.39 8.26
CA ARG A 45 19.09 -1.47 6.94
C ARG A 45 18.44 -2.58 6.16
N VAL A 46 17.67 -2.24 5.12
CA VAL A 46 16.99 -3.17 4.23
C VAL A 46 17.84 -3.42 3.00
N GLU A 47 18.01 -4.69 2.63
CA GLU A 47 18.74 -5.15 1.45
C GLU A 47 17.86 -6.14 0.68
N LEU A 48 17.65 -5.91 -0.61
CA LEU A 48 16.90 -6.83 -1.47
C LEU A 48 17.73 -8.07 -1.77
N THR A 49 17.08 -9.22 -1.77
CA THR A 49 17.70 -10.48 -2.18
C THR A 49 17.21 -10.97 -3.54
N VAL A 50 16.04 -10.51 -3.98
CA VAL A 50 15.43 -10.83 -5.27
C VAL A 50 15.67 -9.70 -6.28
N ASN A 51 15.80 -10.05 -7.55
CA ASN A 51 15.78 -9.09 -8.67
C ASN A 51 14.53 -9.27 -9.56
N ARG A 52 14.26 -8.27 -10.41
CA ARG A 52 13.07 -8.26 -11.28
C ARG A 52 12.94 -9.49 -12.17
N ARG A 53 14.05 -9.96 -12.74
CA ARG A 53 14.04 -11.11 -13.66
C ARG A 53 13.65 -12.38 -12.90
N GLU A 54 14.35 -12.65 -11.79
CA GLU A 54 14.07 -13.81 -10.93
C GLU A 54 12.62 -13.80 -10.44
N PHE A 55 12.10 -12.64 -10.02
CA PHE A 55 10.71 -12.54 -9.59
C PHE A 55 9.73 -12.92 -10.71
N ASN A 56 9.92 -12.33 -11.90
CA ASN A 56 9.00 -12.53 -13.03
C ASN A 56 9.03 -13.95 -13.59
N GLU A 57 10.16 -14.65 -13.51
CA GLU A 57 10.28 -16.06 -13.92
C GLU A 57 9.36 -17.01 -13.10
N HIS A 58 8.92 -16.60 -11.90
CA HIS A 58 8.03 -17.38 -11.03
C HIS A 58 6.54 -17.06 -11.21
N VAL A 59 6.18 -16.10 -12.07
CA VAL A 59 4.79 -15.67 -12.27
C VAL A 59 4.27 -16.20 -13.61
N PRO A 60 3.36 -17.19 -13.63
CA PRO A 60 2.68 -17.56 -14.87
C PRO A 60 1.90 -16.34 -15.40
N GLU A 61 2.11 -15.99 -16.68
CA GLU A 61 1.56 -14.76 -17.26
C GLU A 61 0.04 -14.68 -17.11
N TYR A 62 -0.67 -15.80 -17.33
CA TYR A 62 -2.13 -15.87 -17.19
C TYR A 62 -2.61 -15.68 -15.75
N LEU A 63 -1.77 -15.91 -14.73
CA LEU A 63 -2.07 -15.67 -13.32
C LEU A 63 -1.49 -14.35 -12.77
N SER A 64 -0.81 -13.55 -13.59
CA SER A 64 -0.19 -12.29 -13.16
C SER A 64 -1.20 -11.27 -12.61
N HIS A 65 -2.48 -11.39 -12.94
CA HIS A 65 -3.54 -10.55 -12.40
C HIS A 65 -3.97 -10.95 -10.98
N GLU A 66 -3.74 -12.20 -10.57
CA GLU A 66 -4.08 -12.73 -9.24
C GLU A 66 -2.88 -12.98 -8.33
N LEU A 67 -1.73 -13.30 -8.91
CA LEU A 67 -0.51 -13.50 -8.15
C LEU A 67 0.34 -12.22 -8.12
N PRO A 68 1.08 -11.97 -7.02
CA PRO A 68 1.96 -10.81 -6.93
C PRO A 68 3.01 -10.80 -8.04
N THR A 69 3.27 -9.61 -8.57
CA THR A 69 4.30 -9.36 -9.59
C THR A 69 5.44 -8.53 -9.01
N TRP A 70 6.52 -8.34 -9.77
CA TRP A 70 7.57 -7.38 -9.42
C TRP A 70 7.00 -5.97 -9.20
N THR A 71 6.02 -5.55 -10.00
CA THR A 71 5.38 -4.23 -9.84
C THR A 71 4.68 -4.13 -8.49
N ASP A 72 3.93 -5.17 -8.09
CA ASP A 72 3.26 -5.20 -6.78
C ASP A 72 4.28 -5.15 -5.62
N PHE A 73 5.40 -5.85 -5.76
CA PHE A 73 6.51 -5.81 -4.81
C PHE A 73 7.09 -4.39 -4.70
N TYR A 74 7.40 -3.77 -5.83
CA TYR A 74 7.99 -2.44 -5.91
C TYR A 74 7.06 -1.35 -5.35
N GLU A 75 5.77 -1.42 -5.66
CA GLU A 75 4.74 -0.52 -5.12
C GLU A 75 4.59 -0.64 -3.60
N CYS A 76 4.91 -1.79 -3.00
CA CYS A 76 4.96 -1.92 -1.54
C CYS A 76 6.07 -1.03 -0.92
N PHE A 77 7.18 -0.79 -1.62
CA PHE A 77 8.23 0.13 -1.17
C PHE A 77 7.85 1.60 -1.34
N ILE A 78 7.18 1.94 -2.46
CA ILE A 78 6.64 3.29 -2.67
C ILE A 78 5.60 3.59 -1.58
N SER A 79 4.63 2.71 -1.42
CA SER A 79 3.60 2.84 -0.39
C SER A 79 4.12 2.68 1.03
N ALA A 80 5.33 2.16 1.26
CA ALA A 80 5.99 2.23 2.56
C ALA A 80 6.67 3.59 2.82
N GLY A 81 6.79 4.43 1.79
CA GLY A 81 7.54 5.69 1.81
C GLY A 81 9.05 5.48 1.81
N ILE A 82 9.53 4.32 1.34
CA ILE A 82 10.96 3.99 1.24
C ILE A 82 11.50 4.51 -0.10
N VAL A 83 10.77 4.24 -1.17
CA VAL A 83 11.05 4.74 -2.52
C VAL A 83 10.14 5.94 -2.79
N ARG A 84 10.67 6.98 -3.44
CA ARG A 84 9.94 8.20 -3.80
C ARG A 84 9.95 8.39 -5.32
N TYR A 85 9.01 9.17 -5.83
CA TYR A 85 9.02 9.60 -7.22
C TYR A 85 10.34 10.27 -7.62
N ALA A 86 10.77 10.04 -8.86
CA ALA A 86 12.09 10.47 -9.32
C ALA A 86 12.23 11.99 -9.41
N ASN A 87 11.13 12.72 -9.59
CA ASN A 87 11.09 14.18 -9.65
C ASN A 87 10.43 14.80 -8.41
N ILE A 88 10.62 14.20 -7.23
CA ILE A 88 10.05 14.74 -6.00
C ILE A 88 10.61 16.14 -5.65
N ASP A 89 11.87 16.41 -5.98
CA ASP A 89 12.49 17.72 -5.72
C ASP A 89 11.91 18.82 -6.62
N GLU A 90 11.56 18.48 -7.87
CA GLU A 90 10.82 19.35 -8.79
C GLU A 90 9.44 19.69 -8.22
N PHE A 91 8.75 18.70 -7.65
CA PHE A 91 7.46 18.93 -6.99
C PHE A 91 7.58 19.86 -5.78
N ILE A 92 8.64 19.73 -4.97
CA ILE A 92 8.89 20.60 -3.81
C ILE A 92 9.06 22.05 -4.27
N GLN A 93 9.82 22.29 -5.34
CA GLN A 93 10.00 23.63 -5.89
C GLN A 93 8.66 24.23 -6.37
N ASN A 94 7.83 23.43 -7.06
CA ASN A 94 6.52 23.88 -7.49
C ASN A 94 5.57 24.14 -6.31
N LEU A 95 5.61 23.30 -5.28
CA LEU A 95 4.84 23.47 -4.05
C LEU A 95 5.17 24.83 -3.38
N GLU A 96 6.44 25.18 -3.25
CA GLU A 96 6.85 26.48 -2.70
C GLU A 96 6.31 27.67 -3.52
N LEU A 97 6.18 27.52 -4.84
CA LEU A 97 5.59 28.53 -5.71
C LEU A 97 4.08 28.62 -5.52
N TYR A 98 3.39 27.48 -5.44
CA TYR A 98 1.96 27.42 -5.21
C TYR A 98 1.56 28.02 -3.85
N GLU A 99 2.34 27.76 -2.80
CA GLU A 99 2.10 28.30 -1.44
C GLU A 99 2.23 29.83 -1.37
N ARG A 100 2.98 30.45 -2.29
CA ARG A 100 3.13 31.92 -2.37
C ARG A 100 1.96 32.60 -3.07
N LEU A 101 1.05 31.85 -3.70
CA LEU A 101 -0.10 32.41 -4.38
C LEU A 101 -1.08 32.99 -3.37
N LYS A 102 -1.54 34.24 -3.60
CA LYS A 102 -2.55 34.90 -2.75
C LYS A 102 -3.86 34.10 -2.63
N LYS A 103 -4.15 33.28 -3.63
CA LYS A 103 -5.40 32.52 -3.73
C LYS A 103 -5.40 31.17 -2.99
N GLY A 104 -4.26 30.73 -2.47
CA GLY A 104 -4.09 29.40 -1.88
C GLY A 104 -4.05 28.28 -2.93
N VAL A 105 -3.75 27.06 -2.48
CA VAL A 105 -3.65 25.85 -3.32
C VAL A 105 -4.34 24.66 -2.69
N ALA A 106 -4.98 23.84 -3.52
CA ALA A 106 -5.51 22.53 -3.19
C ALA A 106 -4.99 21.50 -4.21
N PHE A 107 -4.94 20.23 -3.80
CA PHE A 107 -4.38 19.16 -4.63
C PHE A 107 -5.42 18.10 -4.95
N ALA A 108 -5.48 17.68 -6.21
CA ALA A 108 -6.35 16.62 -6.66
C ALA A 108 -5.56 15.37 -7.07
N PRO A 109 -5.41 14.36 -6.19
CA PRO A 109 -4.72 13.13 -6.54
C PRO A 109 -5.52 12.25 -7.49
N ASP A 110 -4.83 11.65 -8.46
CA ASP A 110 -5.33 10.49 -9.20
C ASP A 110 -5.49 9.25 -8.30
N THR A 111 -6.11 8.22 -8.85
CA THR A 111 -6.31 6.94 -8.16
C THR A 111 -4.98 6.29 -7.74
N ASN A 112 -3.94 6.34 -8.57
CA ASN A 112 -2.64 5.73 -8.30
C ASN A 112 -1.93 6.34 -7.08
N LEU A 113 -2.08 7.65 -6.84
CA LEU A 113 -1.49 8.30 -5.66
C LEU A 113 -2.06 7.76 -4.34
N PHE A 114 -3.31 7.29 -4.32
CA PHE A 114 -3.87 6.57 -3.19
C PHE A 114 -3.25 5.18 -3.01
N TYR A 115 -3.07 4.42 -4.11
CA TYR A 115 -2.37 3.13 -4.08
C TYR A 115 -0.89 3.25 -3.68
N HIS A 116 -0.26 4.40 -3.95
CA HIS A 116 1.09 4.69 -3.52
C HIS A 116 1.18 5.33 -2.14
N ARG A 117 0.04 5.60 -1.49
CA ARG A 117 -0.03 6.29 -0.19
C ARG A 117 0.82 7.56 -0.15
N PHE A 118 0.82 8.30 -1.26
CA PHE A 118 1.77 9.40 -1.46
C PHE A 118 1.43 10.58 -0.55
N ILE A 119 0.16 10.96 -0.50
CA ILE A 119 -0.30 12.20 0.16
C ILE A 119 0.00 12.19 1.67
N SER A 120 -0.38 11.14 2.40
CA SER A 120 -0.08 11.01 3.84
C SER A 120 1.36 10.58 4.12
N GLY A 121 2.05 10.03 3.11
CA GLY A 121 3.46 9.67 3.17
C GLY A 121 4.41 10.86 2.98
N PHE A 122 3.92 11.95 2.39
CA PHE A 122 4.72 13.10 2.00
C PHE A 122 4.36 14.33 2.86
N ARG A 123 5.16 14.58 3.90
CA ARG A 123 4.94 15.66 4.88
C ARG A 123 4.70 17.05 4.29
N PRO A 124 5.33 17.48 3.18
CA PRO A 124 5.03 18.80 2.62
C PRO A 124 3.57 18.99 2.18
N LEU A 125 2.85 17.91 1.91
CA LEU A 125 1.41 17.99 1.64
C LEU A 125 0.56 17.97 2.93
N GLU A 126 1.15 17.91 4.12
CA GLU A 126 0.41 18.02 5.38
C GLU A 126 -0.28 19.39 5.49
N GLY A 127 -1.52 19.42 5.98
CA GLY A 127 -2.30 20.66 6.10
C GLY A 127 -3.03 21.15 4.83
N HIS A 128 -2.68 20.64 3.65
CA HIS A 128 -3.35 21.04 2.40
C HIS A 128 -4.73 20.37 2.24
N GLN A 129 -5.68 21.07 1.62
CA GLN A 129 -6.96 20.49 1.19
C GLN A 129 -6.74 19.53 0.02
N ILE A 130 -7.45 18.40 0.06
CA ILE A 130 -7.37 17.36 -0.96
C ILE A 130 -8.73 17.27 -1.67
N VAL A 131 -8.76 17.51 -2.98
CA VAL A 131 -9.99 17.42 -3.76
C VAL A 131 -10.00 16.09 -4.50
N VAL A 132 -11.00 15.25 -4.25
CA VAL A 132 -11.09 13.93 -4.87
C VAL A 132 -12.28 13.91 -5.80
N ALA A 133 -12.04 13.65 -7.09
CA ALA A 133 -13.13 13.44 -8.03
C ALA A 133 -13.97 12.23 -7.61
N GLU A 134 -15.29 12.33 -7.72
CA GLU A 134 -16.19 11.22 -7.38
C GLU A 134 -15.84 9.93 -8.16
N GLY A 135 -15.35 10.06 -9.40
CA GLY A 135 -14.84 8.94 -10.20
C GLY A 135 -13.70 8.18 -9.53
N VAL A 136 -12.70 8.88 -8.97
CA VAL A 136 -11.57 8.28 -8.24
C VAL A 136 -12.06 7.51 -7.00
N LYS A 137 -12.99 8.10 -6.24
CA LYS A 137 -13.61 7.42 -5.09
C LYS A 137 -14.33 6.14 -5.54
N LYS A 138 -15.14 6.21 -6.59
CA LYS A 138 -15.87 5.06 -7.16
C LYS A 138 -14.92 3.97 -7.65
N GLU A 139 -13.78 4.31 -8.24
CA GLU A 139 -12.77 3.34 -8.66
C GLU A 139 -12.19 2.53 -7.50
N ILE A 140 -11.88 3.21 -6.38
CA ILE A 140 -11.41 2.55 -5.16
C ILE A 140 -12.52 1.63 -4.62
N GLU A 141 -13.76 2.13 -4.51
CA GLU A 141 -14.91 1.37 -4.01
C GLU A 141 -15.19 0.12 -4.85
N ASN A 142 -15.23 0.26 -6.16
CA ASN A 142 -15.48 -0.85 -7.09
C ASN A 142 -14.38 -1.90 -7.04
N ALA A 143 -13.13 -1.48 -6.89
CA ALA A 143 -11.99 -2.39 -6.86
C ALA A 143 -11.98 -3.32 -5.62
N MET A 144 -12.70 -2.99 -4.54
CA MET A 144 -12.68 -3.76 -3.28
C MET A 144 -13.59 -5.00 -3.27
N ASN A 145 -14.53 -5.10 -4.22
CA ASN A 145 -15.66 -6.02 -4.11
C ASN A 145 -15.40 -7.45 -4.65
N TYR A 146 -14.17 -7.74 -5.10
CA TYR A 146 -13.83 -9.04 -5.68
C TYR A 146 -13.26 -9.98 -4.63
N LYS A 147 -13.78 -11.21 -4.60
CA LYS A 147 -13.34 -12.29 -3.74
C LYS A 147 -13.03 -13.53 -4.55
N TYR A 148 -12.05 -14.29 -4.09
CA TYR A 148 -11.70 -15.56 -4.66
C TYR A 148 -12.85 -16.56 -4.58
N ARG A 149 -13.17 -17.15 -5.73
CA ARG A 149 -13.99 -18.34 -5.85
C ARG A 149 -13.12 -19.56 -5.56
N HIS A 150 -13.77 -20.64 -5.10
CA HIS A 150 -13.06 -21.88 -4.78
C HIS A 150 -12.26 -22.43 -5.97
N ARG A 151 -12.85 -22.43 -7.16
CA ARG A 151 -12.21 -22.92 -8.40
C ARG A 151 -10.95 -22.13 -8.77
N GLU A 152 -10.97 -20.81 -8.61
CA GLU A 152 -9.81 -19.94 -8.88
C GLU A 152 -8.65 -20.28 -7.94
N LEU A 153 -8.95 -20.50 -6.66
CA LEU A 153 -7.92 -20.92 -5.70
C LEU A 153 -7.36 -22.30 -6.02
N GLU A 154 -8.18 -23.26 -6.44
CA GLU A 154 -7.69 -24.59 -6.83
C GLU A 154 -6.77 -24.54 -8.06
N GLU A 155 -7.03 -23.63 -8.99
CA GLU A 155 -6.14 -23.38 -10.13
C GLU A 155 -4.80 -22.81 -9.66
N ILE A 156 -4.82 -21.73 -8.88
CA ILE A 156 -3.60 -21.11 -8.35
C ILE A 156 -2.79 -22.10 -7.50
N ARG A 157 -3.46 -22.94 -6.70
CA ARG A 157 -2.82 -23.94 -5.82
C ARG A 157 -1.93 -24.93 -6.57
N ARG A 158 -2.25 -25.24 -7.82
CA ARG A 158 -1.47 -26.19 -8.64
C ARG A 158 -0.19 -25.58 -9.19
N GLU A 159 -0.16 -24.26 -9.32
CA GLU A 159 0.94 -23.50 -9.93
C GLU A 159 1.94 -22.96 -8.90
N VAL A 160 1.62 -23.00 -7.61
CA VAL A 160 2.45 -22.44 -6.54
C VAL A 160 3.00 -23.50 -5.61
N ARG A 161 4.20 -23.26 -5.07
CA ARG A 161 4.95 -24.22 -4.24
C ARG A 161 4.21 -24.60 -2.96
N ASN A 162 3.70 -23.62 -2.23
CA ASN A 162 3.04 -23.80 -0.93
C ASN A 162 1.52 -23.55 -1.03
N GLY A 163 0.86 -24.19 -1.98
CA GLY A 163 -0.58 -23.98 -2.26
C GLY A 163 -1.51 -24.24 -1.07
N SER A 164 -1.09 -25.04 -0.08
CA SER A 164 -1.88 -25.28 1.14
C SER A 164 -2.22 -23.99 1.90
N LEU A 165 -1.36 -22.96 1.83
CA LEU A 165 -1.58 -21.66 2.46
C LEU A 165 -2.80 -20.92 1.89
N LEU A 166 -3.17 -21.20 0.62
CA LEU A 166 -4.33 -20.62 -0.05
C LEU A 166 -5.67 -21.12 0.51
N ARG A 167 -5.67 -22.03 1.49
CA ARG A 167 -6.89 -22.37 2.26
C ARG A 167 -7.42 -21.17 3.05
N GLU A 168 -6.52 -20.34 3.57
CA GLU A 168 -6.87 -19.11 4.29
C GLU A 168 -7.55 -18.06 3.39
N PHE A 169 -7.41 -18.18 2.06
CA PHE A 169 -7.94 -17.19 1.11
C PHE A 169 -9.35 -17.52 0.61
N SER A 170 -9.97 -18.61 1.08
CA SER A 170 -11.32 -18.98 0.65
C SER A 170 -12.35 -17.90 1.01
N ASN A 171 -13.08 -17.42 0.00
CA ASN A 171 -14.03 -16.30 0.12
C ASN A 171 -13.37 -15.01 0.68
N ARG A 172 -12.08 -14.83 0.40
CA ARG A 172 -11.30 -13.63 0.74
C ARG A 172 -10.98 -12.81 -0.49
N ARG A 173 -10.50 -11.58 -0.28
CA ARG A 173 -10.24 -10.59 -1.33
C ARG A 173 -9.18 -11.09 -2.34
N THR A 174 -9.43 -10.85 -3.62
CA THR A 174 -8.43 -11.03 -4.70
C THR A 174 -7.29 -10.02 -4.56
N LYS A 175 -6.17 -10.22 -5.28
CA LYS A 175 -5.02 -9.30 -5.20
C LYS A 175 -5.41 -7.84 -5.42
N ARG A 176 -6.20 -7.56 -6.46
CA ARG A 176 -6.70 -6.20 -6.76
C ARG A 176 -7.52 -5.64 -5.59
N SER A 177 -8.45 -6.41 -5.05
CA SER A 177 -9.26 -6.01 -3.89
C SER A 177 -8.45 -5.78 -2.63
N ARG A 178 -7.37 -6.54 -2.42
CA ARG A 178 -6.44 -6.34 -1.29
C ARG A 178 -5.71 -5.01 -1.41
N LYS A 179 -5.19 -4.67 -2.60
CA LYS A 179 -4.54 -3.36 -2.84
C LYS A 179 -5.52 -2.21 -2.57
N ALA A 180 -6.74 -2.32 -3.09
CA ALA A 180 -7.78 -1.30 -2.91
C ALA A 180 -8.13 -1.13 -1.42
N ALA A 181 -8.44 -2.21 -0.70
CA ALA A 181 -8.89 -2.15 0.69
C ALA A 181 -7.77 -1.82 1.69
N TYR A 182 -6.57 -2.40 1.52
CA TYR A 182 -5.50 -2.31 2.51
C TYR A 182 -4.50 -1.19 2.27
N ILE A 183 -4.57 -0.52 1.11
CA ILE A 183 -3.73 0.63 0.79
C ILE A 183 -4.59 1.83 0.42
N ALA A 184 -5.29 1.80 -0.71
CA ALA A 184 -5.97 2.98 -1.25
C ALA A 184 -7.11 3.49 -0.34
N LEU A 185 -8.01 2.61 0.10
CA LEU A 185 -9.09 2.99 1.03
C LEU A 185 -8.53 3.50 2.36
N LYS A 186 -7.48 2.88 2.89
CA LYS A 186 -6.86 3.33 4.15
C LYS A 186 -6.20 4.69 4.01
N GLU A 187 -5.63 4.99 2.84
CA GLU A 187 -5.13 6.33 2.55
C GLU A 187 -6.28 7.33 2.47
N PHE A 188 -7.35 6.99 1.77
CA PHE A 188 -8.55 7.81 1.68
C PHE A 188 -9.15 8.11 3.07
N GLU A 189 -9.37 7.08 3.91
CA GLU A 189 -9.89 7.25 5.27
C GLU A 189 -8.96 8.08 6.15
N ARG A 190 -7.64 7.95 5.99
CA ARG A 190 -6.66 8.77 6.73
C ARG A 190 -6.72 10.24 6.37
N LEU A 191 -7.12 10.55 5.13
CA LEU A 191 -7.20 11.90 4.61
C LEU A 191 -8.61 12.49 4.71
N LYS A 192 -9.60 11.73 5.19
CA LYS A 192 -11.02 12.05 5.16
C LYS A 192 -11.36 13.45 5.68
N ASP A 193 -10.73 13.88 6.77
CA ASP A 193 -10.96 15.20 7.38
C ASP A 193 -10.47 16.38 6.51
N ARG A 194 -9.67 16.08 5.48
CA ARG A 194 -9.10 17.03 4.52
C ARG A 194 -9.63 16.84 3.10
N ILE A 195 -10.53 15.88 2.88
CA ILE A 195 -11.06 15.56 1.56
C ILE A 195 -12.32 16.38 1.28
N ILE A 196 -12.34 17.01 0.11
CA ILE A 196 -13.55 17.55 -0.53
C ILE A 196 -13.83 16.69 -1.76
N ILE A 197 -15.06 16.22 -1.93
CA ILE A 197 -15.45 15.45 -3.12
C ILE A 197 -15.90 16.41 -4.22
N ALA A 198 -15.24 16.36 -5.38
CA ALA A 198 -15.71 17.04 -6.59
C ALA A 198 -16.73 16.15 -7.30
N GLU A 199 -17.95 16.65 -7.45
CA GLU A 199 -19.06 15.90 -8.05
C GLU A 199 -18.83 15.61 -9.54
N SER A 200 -19.36 14.48 -10.00
CA SER A 200 -19.32 14.11 -11.41
C SER A 200 -20.09 15.13 -12.26
N VAL A 201 -19.47 15.68 -13.30
CA VAL A 201 -20.19 16.45 -14.32
C VAL A 201 -21.11 15.54 -15.12
N LYS A 202 -22.22 16.11 -15.63
CA LYS A 202 -23.19 15.36 -16.45
C LYS A 202 -22.89 15.43 -17.94
N GLU A 203 -21.82 16.13 -18.32
CA GLU A 203 -21.44 16.31 -19.72
C GLU A 203 -21.01 14.99 -20.35
N PRO A 204 -21.24 14.79 -21.67
CA PRO A 204 -20.72 13.63 -22.36
C PRO A 204 -19.20 13.58 -22.24
N ALA A 205 -18.70 12.43 -21.79
CA ALA A 205 -17.29 12.08 -21.76
C ALA A 205 -17.13 10.69 -22.37
N HIS A 206 -16.04 10.49 -23.11
CA HIS A 206 -15.71 9.24 -23.77
C HIS A 206 -15.06 8.24 -22.82
N THR A 207 -14.39 8.74 -21.78
CA THR A 207 -13.67 7.92 -20.79
C THR A 207 -13.94 8.37 -19.35
N ASN A 208 -13.62 7.49 -18.40
CA ASN A 208 -13.65 7.82 -16.97
C ASN A 208 -12.63 8.92 -16.65
N ASP A 209 -11.44 8.88 -17.26
CA ASP A 209 -10.39 9.88 -17.08
C ASP A 209 -10.87 11.28 -17.50
N GLU A 210 -11.56 11.37 -18.65
CA GLU A 210 -12.17 12.62 -19.11
C GLU A 210 -13.25 13.12 -18.15
N THR A 211 -14.07 12.22 -17.61
CA THR A 211 -15.07 12.58 -16.58
C THR A 211 -14.38 13.14 -15.33
N ILE A 212 -13.31 12.49 -14.86
CA ILE A 212 -12.54 12.91 -13.68
C ILE A 212 -11.96 14.32 -13.91
N ILE A 213 -11.29 14.55 -15.03
CA ILE A 213 -10.66 15.84 -15.32
C ILE A 213 -11.70 16.95 -15.48
N LYS A 214 -12.79 16.74 -16.23
CA LYS A 214 -13.86 17.74 -16.37
C LYS A 214 -14.52 18.07 -15.03
N SER A 215 -14.70 17.08 -14.16
CA SER A 215 -15.19 17.29 -12.79
C SER A 215 -14.26 18.15 -11.94
N LEU A 216 -12.96 17.87 -11.99
CA LEU A 216 -11.97 18.67 -11.27
C LEU A 216 -11.88 20.08 -11.85
N LYS A 217 -11.97 20.23 -13.18
CA LYS A 217 -11.96 21.54 -13.82
C LYS A 217 -13.21 22.35 -13.48
N HIS A 218 -14.37 21.71 -13.44
CA HIS A 218 -15.61 22.34 -12.98
C HIS A 218 -15.47 22.82 -11.52
N TYR A 219 -14.89 22.01 -10.64
CA TYR A 219 -14.59 22.41 -9.27
C TYR A 219 -13.61 23.60 -9.20
N ASP A 220 -12.50 23.55 -9.95
CA ASP A 220 -11.50 24.62 -10.05
C ASP A 220 -12.17 25.96 -10.41
N ASN A 221 -13.04 25.97 -11.41
CA ASN A 221 -13.76 27.18 -11.85
C ASN A 221 -14.73 27.76 -10.80
N MET A 222 -15.18 26.97 -9.82
CA MET A 222 -16.10 27.40 -8.77
C MET A 222 -15.41 27.89 -7.50
N THR A 223 -14.09 27.71 -7.39
CA THR A 223 -13.34 28.06 -6.18
C THR A 223 -12.28 29.11 -6.48
N PRO A 224 -11.94 29.98 -5.51
CA PRO A 224 -10.85 30.94 -5.71
C PRO A 224 -9.47 30.25 -5.67
N THR A 225 -9.36 29.07 -5.07
CA THR A 225 -8.13 28.31 -4.85
C THR A 225 -7.57 27.76 -6.16
N LEU A 226 -6.24 27.73 -6.33
CA LEU A 226 -5.65 26.94 -7.41
C LEU A 226 -5.83 25.46 -7.15
N LEU A 227 -6.49 24.73 -8.05
CA LEU A 227 -6.46 23.27 -8.02
C LEU A 227 -5.31 22.74 -8.86
N VAL A 228 -4.43 21.92 -8.27
CA VAL A 228 -3.36 21.22 -8.99
C VAL A 228 -3.66 19.73 -9.01
N PHE A 229 -3.88 19.18 -10.20
CA PHE A 229 -4.07 17.75 -10.42
C PHE A 229 -2.74 17.00 -10.30
N LEU A 230 -2.68 15.97 -9.48
CA LEU A 230 -1.47 15.21 -9.19
C LEU A 230 -1.62 13.80 -9.77
N THR A 231 -0.77 13.44 -10.72
CA THR A 231 -0.86 12.13 -11.38
C THR A 231 0.51 11.49 -11.61
N ALA A 232 0.53 10.17 -11.72
CA ALA A 232 1.69 9.43 -12.23
C ALA A 232 1.45 8.80 -13.61
N ASP A 233 0.30 9.09 -14.23
CA ASP A 233 -0.08 8.59 -15.55
C ASP A 233 0.10 9.70 -16.60
N ILE A 234 0.84 9.41 -17.67
CA ILE A 234 1.07 10.36 -18.76
C ILE A 234 -0.14 10.46 -19.69
N ALA A 235 -0.98 9.43 -19.78
CA ALA A 235 -2.12 9.45 -20.69
C ALA A 235 -3.19 10.46 -20.25
N ILE A 236 -3.36 10.67 -18.95
CA ILE A 236 -4.36 11.59 -18.41
C ILE A 236 -3.91 13.06 -18.50
N THR A 237 -2.60 13.34 -18.66
CA THR A 237 -2.10 14.72 -18.74
C THR A 237 -2.52 15.43 -20.03
N ASP A 238 -2.67 14.69 -21.12
CA ASP A 238 -3.17 15.25 -22.39
C ASP A 238 -4.58 15.82 -22.20
N VAL A 239 -5.43 15.11 -21.46
CA VAL A 239 -6.80 15.55 -21.14
C VAL A 239 -6.78 16.75 -20.19
N ALA A 240 -5.92 16.74 -19.17
CA ALA A 240 -5.76 17.86 -18.24
C ALA A 240 -5.32 19.15 -18.98
N GLU A 241 -4.39 19.04 -19.92
CA GLU A 241 -3.94 20.16 -20.74
C GLU A 241 -5.05 20.70 -21.65
N MET A 242 -5.80 19.82 -22.32
CA MET A 242 -6.93 20.21 -23.17
C MET A 242 -8.02 20.97 -22.40
N GLU A 243 -8.33 20.54 -21.17
CA GLU A 243 -9.34 21.16 -20.31
C GLU A 243 -8.79 22.37 -19.52
N GLY A 244 -7.49 22.69 -19.65
CA GLY A 244 -6.84 23.80 -18.96
C GLY A 244 -6.81 23.63 -17.44
N LEU A 245 -6.65 22.40 -16.96
CA LEU A 245 -6.46 22.07 -15.54
C LEU A 245 -4.96 22.03 -15.23
N GLU A 246 -4.51 22.81 -14.26
CA GLU A 246 -3.12 22.76 -13.79
C GLU A 246 -2.80 21.38 -13.23
N TYR A 247 -1.65 20.80 -13.61
CA TYR A 247 -1.27 19.46 -13.18
C TYR A 247 0.23 19.32 -12.89
N PHE A 248 0.57 18.30 -12.10
CA PHE A 248 1.93 17.84 -11.89
C PHE A 248 2.03 16.34 -12.19
N LEU A 249 2.89 15.99 -13.15
CA LEU A 249 3.19 14.60 -13.52
C LEU A 249 4.39 14.07 -12.73
N PHE A 250 4.12 13.13 -11.83
CA PHE A 250 5.15 12.38 -11.12
C PHE A 250 5.79 11.33 -12.02
N LYS A 251 7.13 11.30 -12.01
CA LYS A 251 7.93 10.29 -12.72
C LYS A 251 8.12 9.08 -11.83
N TYR A 252 7.57 7.95 -12.25
CA TYR A 252 7.73 6.68 -11.55
C TYR A 252 9.22 6.38 -11.33
N PRO A 253 9.63 5.96 -10.12
CA PRO A 253 11.05 5.77 -9.85
C PRO A 253 11.60 4.60 -10.66
N ARG A 254 12.72 4.85 -11.34
CA ARG A 254 13.43 3.85 -12.18
C ARG A 254 14.66 3.28 -11.49
N GLN A 255 14.96 3.76 -10.28
CA GLN A 255 16.13 3.35 -9.53
C GLN A 255 15.93 1.93 -8.98
N GLU A 256 16.99 1.13 -9.01
CA GLU A 256 17.03 -0.14 -8.29
C GLU A 256 16.91 0.12 -6.79
N ILE A 257 16.03 -0.63 -6.11
CA ILE A 257 15.80 -0.46 -4.67
C ILE A 257 17.08 -0.84 -3.89
N GLY A 258 17.83 -1.85 -4.33
CA GLY A 258 19.14 -2.19 -3.75
C GLY A 258 19.16 -2.24 -2.21
N ARG A 259 19.78 -1.23 -1.59
CA ARG A 259 19.94 -1.10 -0.14
C ARG A 259 19.46 0.27 0.36
N HIS A 260 18.68 0.26 1.44
CA HIS A 260 18.15 1.48 2.08
C HIS A 260 18.20 1.40 3.61
N ASP A 261 18.58 2.50 4.25
CA ASP A 261 18.37 2.69 5.69
C ASP A 261 16.98 3.30 5.89
N VAL A 262 16.14 2.64 6.70
CA VAL A 262 14.72 2.97 6.89
C VAL A 262 14.39 3.06 8.38
N ARG A 263 13.40 3.89 8.72
CA ARG A 263 12.87 3.97 10.08
C ARG A 263 12.06 2.72 10.41
N ALA A 264 11.94 2.38 11.69
CA ALA A 264 11.15 1.23 12.16
C ALA A 264 9.72 1.22 11.60
N TYR A 265 9.04 2.37 11.57
CA TYR A 265 7.68 2.46 11.03
C TYR A 265 7.61 2.16 9.52
N GLN A 266 8.66 2.49 8.74
CA GLN A 266 8.72 2.22 7.31
C GLN A 266 8.85 0.72 7.08
N LEU A 267 9.77 0.04 7.80
CA LEU A 267 9.91 -1.42 7.70
C LEU A 267 8.60 -2.12 8.12
N ARG A 268 8.03 -1.75 9.27
CA ARG A 268 6.72 -2.29 9.73
C ARG A 268 5.64 -2.11 8.67
N THR A 269 5.64 -0.97 8.00
CA THR A 269 4.64 -0.69 6.95
C THR A 269 4.91 -1.45 5.67
N LEU A 270 6.18 -1.62 5.28
CA LEU A 270 6.57 -2.47 4.16
C LEU A 270 6.11 -3.91 4.38
N LEU A 271 6.39 -4.49 5.56
CA LEU A 271 5.99 -5.87 5.87
C LEU A 271 4.47 -6.05 5.91
N PHE A 272 3.74 -5.08 6.48
CA PHE A 272 2.28 -5.08 6.41
C PHE A 272 1.79 -5.01 4.96
N ASN A 273 2.33 -4.11 4.14
CA ASN A 273 1.91 -3.95 2.75
C ASN A 273 2.22 -5.21 1.93
N LEU A 274 3.41 -5.80 2.10
CA LEU A 274 3.77 -7.08 1.47
C LEU A 274 2.80 -8.19 1.89
N ALA A 275 2.57 -8.38 3.20
CA ALA A 275 1.62 -9.39 3.70
C ALA A 275 0.20 -9.16 3.16
N ALA A 276 -0.25 -7.90 3.08
CA ALA A 276 -1.58 -7.55 2.60
C ALA A 276 -1.73 -7.76 1.08
N VAL A 277 -0.80 -7.25 0.28
CA VAL A 277 -0.85 -7.34 -1.18
C VAL A 277 -0.60 -8.78 -1.65
N PHE A 278 0.35 -9.47 -1.04
CA PHE A 278 0.67 -10.86 -1.38
C PHE A 278 -0.31 -11.85 -0.74
N GLY A 279 -1.04 -11.39 0.28
CA GLY A 279 -1.93 -12.19 1.12
C GLY A 279 -1.19 -12.96 2.21
N VAL A 280 0.03 -13.40 1.92
CA VAL A 280 0.92 -14.09 2.86
C VAL A 280 2.37 -13.81 2.52
N ILE A 281 3.19 -13.61 3.56
CA ILE A 281 4.65 -13.63 3.50
C ILE A 281 5.17 -14.51 4.64
N GLU A 282 6.46 -14.81 4.61
CA GLU A 282 7.14 -15.45 5.73
C GLU A 282 8.23 -14.51 6.27
N VAL A 283 8.34 -14.42 7.60
CA VAL A 283 9.33 -13.62 8.30
C VAL A 283 10.08 -14.52 9.27
N ASN A 284 11.36 -14.82 8.99
CA ASN A 284 12.18 -15.76 9.76
C ASN A 284 11.49 -17.13 10.02
N GLY A 285 10.74 -17.67 9.05
CA GLY A 285 9.99 -18.92 9.21
C GLY A 285 8.61 -18.77 9.85
N ILE A 286 8.23 -17.57 10.31
CA ILE A 286 6.88 -17.28 10.83
C ILE A 286 6.00 -16.86 9.67
N THR A 287 4.88 -17.54 9.47
CA THR A 287 3.93 -17.17 8.41
C THR A 287 3.12 -15.96 8.85
N VAL A 288 3.09 -14.92 8.01
CA VAL A 288 2.37 -13.67 8.25
C VAL A 288 1.30 -13.52 7.19
N PHE A 289 0.05 -13.78 7.56
CA PHE A 289 -1.10 -13.58 6.67
C PHE A 289 -1.61 -12.15 6.78
N GLY A 290 -1.61 -11.44 5.65
CA GLY A 290 -2.35 -10.19 5.49
C GLY A 290 -3.80 -10.41 5.03
N GLU A 291 -4.14 -11.60 4.56
CA GLU A 291 -5.52 -12.00 4.25
C GLU A 291 -5.75 -13.44 4.75
N PHE A 292 -6.79 -13.65 5.55
CA PHE A 292 -7.04 -14.94 6.20
C PHE A 292 -8.49 -15.14 6.62
N GLY A 293 -8.87 -16.39 6.91
CA GLY A 293 -10.18 -16.77 7.40
C GLY A 293 -10.47 -16.17 8.77
N GLY A 294 -11.63 -15.50 8.92
CA GLY A 294 -12.03 -14.86 10.16
C GLY A 294 -11.49 -13.43 10.37
N LYS A 295 -10.72 -12.88 9.41
CA LYS A 295 -10.27 -11.49 9.47
C LYS A 295 -11.45 -10.52 9.57
N GLY A 296 -11.44 -9.66 10.59
CA GLY A 296 -12.47 -8.68 10.91
C GLY A 296 -12.04 -7.24 10.64
N GLY A 297 -10.75 -6.91 10.82
CA GLY A 297 -10.20 -5.56 10.69
C GLY A 297 -9.26 -5.36 9.50
N LEU A 298 -9.20 -4.16 8.92
CA LEU A 298 -8.30 -3.85 7.79
C LEU A 298 -6.81 -3.79 8.18
N ASN A 299 -6.51 -3.66 9.47
CA ASN A 299 -5.14 -3.59 10.01
C ASN A 299 -4.66 -4.91 10.61
N GLU A 300 -5.52 -5.93 10.65
CA GLU A 300 -5.19 -7.21 11.26
C GLU A 300 -4.18 -8.02 10.42
N LEU A 301 -3.30 -8.72 11.11
CA LEU A 301 -2.44 -9.77 10.55
C LEU A 301 -2.64 -11.04 11.40
N LYS A 302 -2.55 -12.20 10.78
CA LYS A 302 -2.48 -13.49 11.50
C LYS A 302 -1.05 -14.00 11.40
N LEU A 303 -0.40 -14.13 12.55
CA LEU A 303 0.91 -14.75 12.69
C LEU A 303 0.73 -16.23 12.99
N VAL A 304 1.42 -17.10 12.27
CA VAL A 304 1.46 -18.54 12.54
C VAL A 304 2.90 -18.93 12.79
N PHE A 305 3.17 -19.34 14.03
CA PHE A 305 4.47 -19.84 14.45
C PHE A 305 4.51 -21.34 14.15
N PRO A 306 5.48 -21.82 13.36
CA PRO A 306 5.56 -23.25 13.02
C PRO A 306 5.85 -24.11 14.25
N THR A 307 6.37 -23.50 15.30
CA THR A 307 6.78 -24.18 16.52
C THR A 307 6.71 -23.22 17.70
N GLU A 308 6.09 -23.68 18.79
CA GLU A 308 6.13 -23.02 20.08
C GLU A 308 7.58 -23.04 20.62
N ASN A 309 8.23 -21.88 20.61
CA ASN A 309 9.63 -21.71 20.99
C ASN A 309 9.84 -20.41 21.78
N ARG A 310 11.09 -20.11 22.13
CA ARG A 310 11.45 -18.89 22.86
C ARG A 310 10.94 -17.62 22.19
N ALA A 311 11.04 -17.51 20.87
CA ALA A 311 10.58 -16.33 20.14
C ALA A 311 9.05 -16.17 20.25
N TYR A 312 8.28 -17.26 20.20
CA TYR A 312 6.84 -17.20 20.45
C TYR A 312 6.53 -16.69 21.86
N HIS A 313 7.15 -17.25 22.90
CA HIS A 313 6.86 -16.85 24.28
C HIS A 313 7.28 -15.40 24.59
N GLU A 314 8.43 -14.95 24.09
CA GLU A 314 8.85 -13.55 24.23
C GLU A 314 7.88 -12.60 23.51
N PHE A 315 7.48 -12.94 22.29
CA PHE A 315 6.48 -12.19 21.54
C PHE A 315 5.13 -12.12 22.27
N GLU A 316 4.61 -13.26 22.71
CA GLU A 316 3.32 -13.36 23.40
C GLU A 316 3.33 -12.54 24.70
N PHE A 317 4.41 -12.62 25.48
CA PHE A 317 4.59 -11.84 26.70
C PHE A 317 4.53 -10.33 26.41
N HIS A 318 5.32 -9.85 25.45
CA HIS A 318 5.35 -8.43 25.10
C HIS A 318 4.02 -7.95 24.49
N LEU A 319 3.36 -8.78 23.68
CA LEU A 319 2.04 -8.48 23.12
C LEU A 319 0.99 -8.27 24.22
N LYS A 320 0.92 -9.18 25.19
CA LYS A 320 -0.01 -9.08 26.33
C LYS A 320 0.29 -7.84 27.17
N LEU A 321 1.57 -7.57 27.43
CA LEU A 321 1.99 -6.38 28.18
C LEU A 321 1.60 -5.08 27.47
N SER A 322 1.92 -4.95 26.18
CA SER A 322 1.57 -3.77 25.38
C SER A 322 0.06 -3.53 25.33
N ARG A 323 -0.74 -4.59 25.12
CA ARG A 323 -2.21 -4.49 25.15
C ARG A 323 -2.74 -4.04 26.51
N LYS A 324 -2.16 -4.52 27.62
CA LYS A 324 -2.54 -4.11 28.97
C LYS A 324 -2.20 -2.64 29.23
N LEU A 325 -1.01 -2.20 28.82
CA LEU A 325 -0.58 -0.80 28.96
C LEU A 325 -1.49 0.14 28.15
N MET A 326 -1.83 -0.21 26.91
CA MET A 326 -2.72 0.60 26.08
C MET A 326 -4.12 0.76 26.68
N ARG A 327 -4.65 -0.25 27.38
CA ARG A 327 -5.92 -0.13 28.10
C ARG A 327 -5.81 0.89 29.24
N ILE A 328 -4.76 0.77 30.06
CA ILE A 328 -4.51 1.67 31.19
C ILE A 328 -4.29 3.12 30.72
N MET A 329 -3.71 3.35 29.54
CA MET A 329 -3.47 4.69 29.01
C MET A 329 -4.71 5.35 28.37
N ASN A 330 -5.71 4.56 28.03
CA ASN A 330 -6.96 5.03 27.39
C ASN A 330 -8.11 5.16 28.39
N ASP A 331 -7.94 4.62 29.60
CA ASP A 331 -8.77 4.87 30.79
C ASP A 331 -8.25 6.11 31.54
#